data_AF-A0A1F4PKE5-F1
#
_entry.id   AF-A0A1F4PKE5-F1
#
_cell.length_a   1.000
_cell.length_b   1.000
_cell.length_c   1.000
_cell.angle_alpha   90.00
_cell.angle_beta   90.00
_cell.angle_gamma   90.00
#
_symmetry.space_group_name_H-M   'P 1'
#
loop_
_entity.id
_entity.type
_entity.pdbx_description
1 polymer ?
#
loop_
_entity_poly.entity_id
_entity_poly.type
_entity_poly.pdbx_seq_one_letter_code
_entity_poly.pdbx_strand_id
1 'polypeptide(L)' 'MKKTGEEINPKFVVDSRGKRTAVILDIVTFEKLLDSAEDFYLGSLAEKELNEETDWVDLEEWEKDIKGK' A
#
# COMPACT_ATOMS: atom_id res chain seq x y z
N MET A 1 17.05 6.11 16.06
CA MET A 1 16.24 4.92 15.67
C MET A 1 16.77 4.41 14.35
N LYS A 2 17.25 3.16 14.29
CA LYS A 2 17.75 2.57 13.05
C LYS A 2 16.55 2.13 12.20
N LYS A 3 16.26 2.83 11.10
CA LYS A 3 15.51 2.22 9.99
C LYS A 3 16.46 1.26 9.31
N THR A 4 16.52 0.02 9.78
CA THR A 4 17.04 -1.07 8.95
C THR A 4 15.95 -1.34 7.92
N GLY A 5 15.94 -0.57 6.83
CA GLY A 5 15.27 -1.03 5.63
C GLY A 5 15.92 -2.36 5.28
N GLU A 6 15.17 -3.45 5.38
CA GLU A 6 15.63 -4.73 4.88
C GLU A 6 15.99 -4.51 3.41
N GLU A 7 17.28 -4.63 3.09
CA GLU A 7 17.78 -4.43 1.74
C GLU A 7 17.22 -5.57 0.89
N ILE A 8 16.13 -5.29 0.15
CA ILE A 8 15.52 -6.25 -0.76
C ILE A 8 16.56 -6.53 -1.83
N ASN A 9 17.07 -7.76 -1.85
CA ASN A 9 18.00 -8.27 -2.84
C ASN A 9 17.22 -9.16 -3.82
N PRO A 10 16.58 -8.59 -4.86
CA PRO A 10 15.72 -9.35 -5.75
C PRO A 10 16.55 -10.36 -6.55
N LYS A 11 16.07 -11.61 -6.60
CA LYS A 11 16.64 -12.64 -7.48
C LYS A 11 15.84 -12.69 -8.77
N PHE A 12 16.51 -12.86 -9.91
CA PHE A 12 15.85 -12.89 -11.22
C PHE A 12 15.97 -14.26 -11.87
N VAL A 13 14.90 -14.69 -12.53
CA VAL A 13 14.94 -15.80 -13.48
C VAL A 13 15.37 -15.25 -14.84
N VAL A 14 16.37 -15.89 -15.46
CA VAL A 14 16.91 -15.50 -16.76
C VAL A 14 16.63 -16.59 -17.81
N ASP A 15 16.31 -16.19 -19.03
CA ASP A 15 16.18 -17.11 -20.17
C ASP A 15 17.55 -17.55 -20.71
N SER A 16 17.55 -18.43 -21.71
CA SER A 16 18.77 -18.94 -22.36
C SER A 16 19.59 -17.86 -23.09
N ARG A 17 19.05 -16.65 -23.28
CA ARG A 17 19.72 -15.49 -23.87
C ARG A 17 20.23 -14.53 -22.79
N GLY A 18 20.06 -14.85 -21.51
CA GLY A 18 20.39 -13.99 -20.38
C GLY A 18 19.38 -12.88 -20.12
N LYS A 19 18.21 -12.89 -20.77
CA LYS A 19 17.16 -11.89 -20.54
C LYS A 19 16.38 -12.24 -19.27
N ARG A 20 16.21 -11.26 -18.38
CA ARG A 20 15.36 -11.38 -17.17
C ARG A 20 13.90 -11.56 -17.56
N THR A 21 13.25 -12.59 -17.04
CA THR A 21 11.85 -12.95 -17.37
C THR A 21 10.92 -12.94 -16.15
N ALA A 22 11.45 -13.20 -14.96
CA ALA A 22 10.70 -13.12 -13.72
C ALA A 22 11.59 -12.67 -12.55
N VAL A 23 10.96 -12.23 -11.46
CA VAL A 23 11.61 -11.92 -10.19
C VAL A 23 11.11 -12.92 -9.14
N ILE A 24 12.01 -13.39 -8.29
CA ILE A 24 11.72 -14.23 -7.14
C ILE A 24 11.77 -13.34 -5.91
N LEU A 25 10.65 -13.28 -5.20
CA LEU A 25 10.49 -12.57 -3.95
C LEU A 25 10.06 -13.58 -2.88
N ASP A 26 10.52 -13.40 -1.65
CA ASP A 26 9.88 -14.07 -0.52
C ASP A 26 8.52 -13.43 -0.24
N ILE A 27 7.64 -14.20 0.39
CA ILE A 27 6.25 -13.80 0.59
C ILE A 27 6.13 -12.53 1.44
N VAL A 28 6.98 -12.36 2.45
CA VAL A 28 6.94 -11.20 3.35
C VAL A 28 7.32 -9.93 2.60
N THR A 29 8.35 -9.98 1.76
CA THR A 29 8.71 -8.87 0.88
C THR A 29 7.58 -8.54 -0.09
N PHE A 30 6.94 -9.55 -0.67
CA PHE A 30 5.82 -9.34 -1.60
C PHE A 30 4.62 -8.67 -0.92
N GLU A 31 4.22 -9.14 0.27
CA GLU A 31 3.13 -8.55 1.05
C GLU A 31 3.42 -7.08 1.41
N LYS A 32 4.62 -6.77 1.90
CA LYS A 32 5.01 -5.38 2.19
C LYS A 32 4.94 -4.46 0.97
N LEU A 33 5.26 -4.98 -0.22
CA LEU A 33 5.13 -4.21 -1.46
C LEU A 33 3.67 -3.97 -1.84
N LEU A 34 2.79 -4.96 -1.61
CA LEU A 34 1.35 -4.79 -1.82
C LEU A 34 0.77 -3.76 -0.85
N ASP A 35 1.07 -3.89 0.45
CA ASP A 35 0.62 -2.95 1.48
C ASP A 35 1.05 -1.51 1.12
N SER A 36 2.31 -1.34 0.73
CA SER A 36 2.83 -0.02 0.34
C SER A 36 2.12 0.56 -0.90
N ALA A 37 1.73 -0.30 -1.85
CA ALA A 37 1.01 0.12 -3.05
C ALA A 37 -0.45 0.48 -2.74
N GLU A 38 -1.10 -0.30 -1.87
CA GLU A 38 -2.44 -0.02 -1.36
C GLU A 38 -2.47 1.29 -0.58
N ASP A 39 -1.56 1.47 0.39
CA ASP A 39 -1.43 2.69 1.19
C ASP A 39 -1.19 3.91 0.29
N PHE A 40 -0.33 3.79 -0.72
CA PHE A 40 -0.08 4.88 -1.65
C PHE A 40 -1.34 5.26 -2.44
N TYR A 41 -2.06 4.26 -2.96
CA TYR A 41 -3.27 4.50 -3.75
C TYR A 41 -4.40 5.08 -2.91
N LEU A 42 -4.73 4.45 -1.78
CA LEU A 42 -5.80 4.88 -0.88
C LEU A 42 -5.47 6.21 -0.23
N GLY A 43 -4.21 6.41 0.18
CA GLY A 43 -3.74 7.69 0.71
C GLY A 43 -3.88 8.82 -0.30
N SER A 44 -3.47 8.58 -1.56
CA SER A 44 -3.63 9.57 -2.63
C SER A 44 -5.09 9.89 -2.91
N LEU A 45 -5.97 8.89 -2.88
CA LEU A 45 -7.41 9.10 -3.04
C LEU A 45 -7.98 9.93 -1.88
N ALA A 46 -7.63 9.58 -0.64
CA ALA A 46 -8.07 10.30 0.55
C ALA A 46 -7.59 11.76 0.55
N GLU A 47 -6.32 12.01 0.19
CA GLU A 47 -5.79 13.37 0.06
C GLU A 47 -6.52 14.16 -1.04
N LYS A 48 -6.85 13.52 -2.16
CA LYS A 48 -7.62 14.16 -3.22
C LYS A 48 -9.00 14.57 -2.74
N GLU A 49 -9.75 13.64 -2.13
CA GLU A 49 -11.09 13.91 -1.58
C GLU A 49 -11.05 15.01 -0.50
N LEU A 50 -10.05 14.98 0.38
CA LEU A 50 -9.83 16.00 1.41
C LEU A 50 -9.70 17.41 0.82
N ASN A 51 -9.06 17.53 -0.34
CA ASN A 51 -8.79 18.80 -1.01
C ASN A 51 -9.89 19.25 -1.98
N GLU A 52 -10.80 18.35 -2.38
CA GLU A 52 -11.90 18.64 -3.32
C GLU A 52 -13.21 19.07 -2.61
N GLU A 53 -13.16 19.33 -1.30
CA GLU A 53 -14.31 19.75 -0.45
C GLU A 53 -15.55 18.84 -0.62
N THR A 54 -15.35 17.53 -0.70
CA THR A 54 -16.45 16.56 -0.76
C THR A 54 -17.05 16.26 0.62
N ASP A 55 -18.27 15.71 0.62
CA ASP A 55 -19.18 15.53 1.76
C ASP A 55 -18.50 15.18 3.09
N TRP A 56 -18.34 16.19 3.95
CA TRP A 56 -17.83 16.01 5.31
C TRP A 56 -18.90 15.37 6.18
N VAL A 57 -18.51 14.30 6.88
CA VAL A 57 -19.37 13.65 7.86
C VAL A 57 -19.01 14.17 9.25
N ASP A 58 -20.01 14.58 10.02
CA ASP A 58 -19.82 14.87 11.45
C ASP A 58 -19.48 13.56 12.19
N LEU A 59 -18.35 13.55 12.89
CA LEU A 59 -17.85 12.37 13.59
C LEU A 59 -18.85 11.87 14.64
N GLU A 60 -19.55 12.77 15.34
CA GLU A 60 -20.53 12.40 16.36
C GLU A 60 -21.80 11.80 15.75
N GLU A 61 -22.21 12.23 14.55
CA GLU A 61 -23.33 11.62 13.82
C GLU A 61 -22.96 10.24 13.30
N TRP A 62 -21.79 10.10 12.66
CA TRP A 62 -21.30 8.83 12.14
C TRP A 62 -21.12 7.76 13.22
N GLU A 63 -20.60 8.15 14.39
CA GLU A 63 -20.43 7.21 15.49
C GLU A 63 -21.77 6.67 16.03
N LYS A 64 -22.85 7.45 15.97
CA LYS A 64 -24.20 7.00 16.36
C LYS A 64 -24.74 5.98 15.36
N ASP A 65 -24.52 6.21 14.08
CA ASP A 65 -24.97 5.31 13.01
C ASP A 65 -24.27 3.94 13.03
N ILE A 66 -22.95 3.90 13.29
CA ILE A 66 -22.21 2.63 13.29
C ILE A 66 -22.34 1.87 14.59
N LYS A 67 -22.39 2.56 15.74
CA LYS A 67 -22.46 1.91 17.05
C LYS A 67 -23.89 1.51 17.44
N GLY A 68 -24.88 1.78 16.59
CA GLY A 68 -26.26 1.29 16.74
C GLY A 68 -26.92 1.69 18.07
N LYS A 69 -27.18 2.98 18.26
CA LYS A 69 -28.05 3.47 19.34
C LYS A 69 -29.34 4.07 18.81
#